data_AF-A0A9D8F748-F1
#
_entry.id   AF-A0A9D8F748-F1
#
_cell.length_a   1.000
_cell.length_b   1.000
_cell.length_c   1.000
_cell.angle_alpha   90.00
_cell.angle_beta   90.00
_cell.angle_gamma   90.00
#
_symmetry.space_group_name_H-M   'P 1'
#
loop_
_entity.id
_entity.type
_entity.pdbx_description
1 polymer ?
#
loop_
_entity_poly.entity_id
_entity_poly.type
_entity_poly.pdbx_seq_one_letter_code
_entity_poly.pdbx_strand_id
1 'polypeptide(L)'
;MDLIDRYLAAVRRQLPEGTQDDIVQELRDSLRSEAEELEVQAGRPLDAGGQAALLKKRGHPWLVAARYLSQQYLIGPSLYPYYRKALGMVVFWVVLPIILIGGAVTTISSEASIATWISRIIPAAWNGAIYSVGIVTIVFAILEHEQVRLSVLDKWNPERLPDHDAVREVPRSESVFGLVFSLTFLIWWTGIVRAPNLVFFGSEPARIVPGPMWAPLYWPILLSLLASTAIHLVDMIRPWRTTALSLVDIGVNLFNIGIIVFMLRANNYVQVLAPADYVDRAARAEYSINNTIMVSFAGIGLILAWDVFVQIRRLVKARPARAHAL
;
A
#
# COMPACT_ATOMS: atom_id res chain seq x y z
N MET A 1 -32.32 -39.39 15.27
CA MET A 1 -32.03 -38.01 14.85
C MET A 1 -31.99 -37.99 13.34
N ASP A 2 -32.78 -37.13 12.74
CA ASP A 2 -32.95 -37.01 11.29
C ASP A 2 -31.66 -36.51 10.61
N LEU A 3 -31.42 -36.86 9.34
CA LEU A 3 -30.22 -36.42 8.61
C LEU A 3 -30.22 -34.89 8.42
N ILE A 4 -31.41 -34.31 8.30
CA ILE A 4 -31.65 -32.86 8.22
C ILE A 4 -31.24 -32.17 9.51
N ASP A 5 -31.59 -32.70 10.69
CA ASP A 5 -31.19 -32.10 11.97
C ASP A 5 -29.67 -32.10 12.15
N ARG A 6 -28.98 -33.16 11.71
CA ARG A 6 -27.51 -33.22 11.72
C ARG A 6 -26.89 -32.20 10.76
N TYR A 7 -27.51 -32.00 9.60
CA TYR A 7 -27.08 -30.99 8.64
C TYR A 7 -27.25 -29.57 9.19
N LEU A 8 -28.41 -29.26 9.76
CA LEU A 8 -28.69 -27.98 10.39
C LEU A 8 -27.75 -27.70 11.57
N ALA A 9 -27.44 -28.71 12.39
CA ALA A 9 -26.44 -28.58 13.45
C ALA A 9 -25.03 -28.27 12.90
N ALA A 10 -24.67 -28.82 11.74
CA ALA A 10 -23.40 -28.50 11.07
C ALA A 10 -23.38 -27.08 10.50
N VAL A 11 -24.51 -26.60 9.96
CA VAL A 11 -24.65 -25.20 9.50
C VAL A 11 -24.60 -24.24 10.69
N ARG A 12 -25.33 -24.54 11.77
CA ARG A 12 -25.37 -23.72 12.99
C ARG A 12 -23.98 -23.41 13.54
N ARG A 13 -23.09 -24.42 13.58
CA ARG A 13 -21.71 -24.27 14.08
C ARG A 13 -20.85 -23.27 13.29
N GLN A 14 -21.29 -22.85 12.10
CA GLN A 14 -20.59 -21.92 11.23
C GLN A 14 -21.22 -20.52 11.23
N LEU A 15 -22.31 -20.31 11.97
CA LEU A 15 -23.05 -19.05 12.01
C LEU A 15 -22.75 -18.24 13.29
N PRO A 16 -22.92 -16.91 13.27
CA PRO A 16 -22.74 -16.07 14.45
C PRO A 16 -23.80 -16.37 15.52
N GLU A 17 -23.41 -16.37 16.81
CA GLU A 17 -24.28 -16.81 17.90
C GLU A 17 -25.59 -16.03 18.02
N GLY A 18 -25.62 -14.76 17.60
CA GLY A 18 -26.78 -13.88 17.70
C GLY A 18 -27.85 -14.05 16.59
N THR A 19 -27.52 -14.67 15.46
CA THR A 19 -28.47 -14.85 14.32
C THR A 19 -28.62 -16.32 13.91
N GLN A 20 -27.80 -17.21 14.47
CA GLN A 20 -27.81 -18.64 14.12
C GLN A 20 -29.17 -19.30 14.31
N ASP A 21 -29.95 -18.91 15.32
CA ASP A 21 -31.24 -19.54 15.64
C ASP A 21 -32.28 -19.22 14.55
N ASP A 22 -32.42 -17.95 14.19
CA ASP A 22 -33.34 -17.49 13.14
C ASP A 22 -32.99 -18.10 11.79
N ILE A 23 -31.71 -18.09 11.42
CA ILE A 23 -31.23 -18.64 10.14
C ILE A 23 -31.45 -20.16 10.10
N VAL A 24 -31.17 -20.88 11.19
CA VAL A 24 -31.37 -22.33 11.26
C VAL A 24 -32.85 -22.68 11.20
N GLN A 25 -33.72 -21.88 11.81
CA GLN A 25 -35.16 -22.06 11.76
C GLN A 25 -35.69 -21.85 10.32
N GLU A 26 -35.27 -20.77 9.65
CA GLU A 26 -35.62 -20.51 8.24
C GLU A 26 -35.16 -21.66 7.32
N LEU A 27 -33.91 -22.13 7.50
CA LEU A 27 -33.36 -23.25 6.75
C LEU A 27 -34.10 -24.56 7.02
N ARG A 28 -34.53 -24.79 8.27
CA ARG A 28 -35.31 -25.96 8.64
C ARG A 28 -36.65 -25.96 7.93
N ASP A 29 -37.35 -24.84 7.97
CA ASP A 29 -38.67 -24.71 7.35
C ASP A 29 -38.56 -24.89 5.83
N SER A 30 -37.57 -24.24 5.19
CA SER A 30 -37.32 -24.42 3.76
C SER A 30 -36.97 -25.86 3.38
N LEU A 31 -36.13 -26.56 4.17
CA LEU A 31 -35.77 -27.95 3.90
C LEU A 31 -36.93 -28.92 4.12
N ARG A 32 -37.80 -28.66 5.09
CA ARG A 32 -39.01 -29.45 5.33
C ARG A 32 -40.01 -29.30 4.20
N SER A 33 -40.27 -28.07 3.75
CA SER A 33 -41.16 -27.86 2.59
C SER A 33 -40.63 -28.54 1.33
N GLU A 34 -39.32 -28.45 1.04
CA GLU A 34 -38.73 -29.12 -0.12
C GLU A 34 -38.77 -30.66 0.03
N ALA A 35 -38.65 -31.19 1.26
CA ALA A 35 -38.83 -32.61 1.53
C ALA A 35 -40.29 -33.07 1.33
N GLU A 36 -41.27 -32.34 1.84
CA GLU A 36 -42.70 -32.63 1.69
C GLU A 36 -43.13 -32.65 0.21
N GLU A 37 -42.64 -31.71 -0.60
CA GLU A 37 -42.89 -31.70 -2.05
C GLU A 37 -42.35 -32.97 -2.73
N LEU A 38 -41.16 -33.42 -2.35
CA LEU A 38 -40.57 -34.65 -2.89
C LEU A 38 -41.33 -35.90 -2.44
N GLU A 39 -41.86 -35.92 -1.20
CA GLU A 39 -42.71 -37.00 -0.71
C GLU A 39 -44.03 -37.11 -1.47
N VAL A 40 -44.68 -35.97 -1.75
CA VAL A 40 -45.91 -35.91 -2.55
C VAL A 40 -45.66 -36.42 -3.97
N GLN A 41 -44.55 -36.00 -4.60
CA GLN A 41 -44.18 -36.48 -5.94
C GLN A 41 -43.85 -37.97 -5.97
N ALA A 42 -43.18 -38.48 -4.94
CA ALA A 42 -42.81 -39.88 -4.83
C ALA A 42 -43.96 -40.77 -4.34
N GLY A 43 -45.05 -40.19 -3.80
CA GLY A 43 -46.17 -40.91 -3.19
C GLY A 43 -45.80 -41.72 -1.96
N ARG A 44 -44.65 -41.42 -1.32
CA ARG A 44 -44.10 -42.16 -0.18
C ARG A 44 -43.23 -41.24 0.69
N PRO A 45 -43.06 -41.55 1.98
CA PRO A 45 -42.14 -40.81 2.85
C PRO A 45 -40.70 -40.81 2.31
N LEU A 46 -39.95 -39.74 2.59
CA LEU A 46 -38.59 -39.56 2.10
C LEU A 46 -37.66 -40.51 2.86
N ASP A 47 -37.05 -41.46 2.13
CA ASP A 47 -36.05 -42.34 2.72
C ASP A 47 -34.72 -41.61 2.98
N ALA A 48 -33.80 -42.27 3.69
CA ALA A 48 -32.48 -41.70 3.99
C ALA A 48 -31.68 -41.35 2.73
N GLY A 49 -31.91 -42.04 1.60
CA GLY A 49 -31.28 -41.75 0.32
C GLY A 49 -31.82 -40.48 -0.32
N GLY A 50 -33.14 -40.28 -0.27
CA GLY A 50 -33.83 -39.07 -0.72
C GLY A 50 -33.43 -37.84 0.09
N GLN A 51 -33.34 -37.97 1.41
CA GLN A 51 -32.81 -36.90 2.27
C GLN A 51 -31.36 -36.56 1.92
N ALA A 52 -30.50 -37.56 1.70
CA ALA A 52 -29.12 -37.33 1.31
C ALA A 52 -29.02 -36.64 -0.07
N ALA A 53 -29.87 -37.00 -1.03
CA ALA A 53 -29.94 -36.36 -2.34
C ALA A 53 -30.40 -34.90 -2.24
N LEU A 54 -31.43 -34.61 -1.42
CA LEU A 54 -31.90 -33.26 -1.14
C LEU A 54 -30.79 -32.39 -0.54
N LEU A 55 -30.12 -32.87 0.51
CA LEU A 55 -29.01 -32.16 1.15
C LEU A 55 -27.81 -31.97 0.19
N LYS A 56 -27.54 -32.97 -0.67
CA LYS A 56 -26.49 -32.86 -1.69
C LYS A 56 -26.81 -31.80 -2.74
N LYS A 57 -28.08 -31.67 -3.14
CA LYS A 57 -28.57 -30.58 -4.02
C LYS A 57 -28.40 -29.21 -3.35
N ARG A 58 -28.66 -29.12 -2.04
CA ARG A 58 -28.48 -27.87 -1.26
C ARG A 58 -27.01 -27.45 -1.14
N GLY A 59 -26.12 -28.42 -1.01
CA GLY A 59 -24.67 -28.21 -0.99
C GLY A 59 -24.06 -28.34 0.41
N HIS A 60 -22.74 -28.21 0.47
CA HIS A 60 -21.97 -28.39 1.70
C HIS A 60 -22.42 -27.39 2.79
N PRO A 61 -22.58 -27.80 4.07
CA PRO A 61 -23.04 -26.92 5.16
C PRO A 61 -22.26 -25.60 5.24
N TRP A 62 -20.96 -25.65 4.98
CA TRP A 62 -20.07 -24.47 4.95
C TRP A 62 -20.44 -23.47 3.86
N LEU A 63 -20.75 -23.94 2.64
CA LEU A 63 -21.15 -23.08 1.53
C LEU A 63 -22.54 -22.46 1.75
N VAL A 64 -23.44 -23.20 2.41
CA VAL A 64 -24.77 -22.67 2.77
C VAL A 64 -24.64 -21.62 3.86
N ALA A 65 -23.88 -21.89 4.92
CA ALA A 65 -23.61 -20.90 5.97
C ALA A 65 -22.96 -19.62 5.40
N ALA A 66 -22.00 -19.76 4.47
CA ALA A 66 -21.31 -18.63 3.85
C ALA A 66 -22.24 -17.66 3.10
N ARG A 67 -23.46 -18.07 2.70
CA ARG A 67 -24.45 -17.17 2.06
C ARG A 67 -25.15 -16.26 3.06
N TYR A 68 -25.21 -16.66 4.32
CA TYR A 68 -25.82 -15.88 5.40
C TYR A 68 -24.78 -15.06 6.18
N LEU A 69 -23.49 -15.34 5.98
CA LEU A 69 -22.40 -14.52 6.51
C LEU A 69 -22.21 -13.27 5.65
N SER A 70 -21.93 -12.13 6.28
CA SER A 70 -21.39 -10.98 5.57
C SER A 70 -20.06 -11.40 4.91
N GLN A 71 -19.95 -11.31 3.59
CA GLN A 71 -18.72 -11.66 2.88
C GLN A 71 -17.55 -10.84 3.42
N GLN A 72 -16.60 -11.51 4.09
CA GLN A 72 -15.38 -10.89 4.59
C GLN A 72 -14.32 -10.97 3.51
N TYR A 73 -13.98 -9.82 2.93
CA TYR A 73 -12.88 -9.70 1.99
C TYR A 73 -11.65 -9.15 2.72
N LEU A 74 -10.46 -9.66 2.38
CA LEU A 74 -9.22 -8.99 2.81
C LEU A 74 -9.09 -7.62 2.13
N ILE A 75 -9.47 -7.55 0.85
CA ILE A 75 -9.57 -6.32 0.06
C ILE A 75 -10.81 -6.47 -0.81
N GLY A 76 -11.80 -5.62 -0.61
CA GLY A 76 -13.10 -5.69 -1.28
C GLY A 76 -13.04 -5.22 -2.74
N PRO A 77 -14.07 -5.50 -3.54
CA PRO A 77 -14.14 -5.12 -4.96
C PRO A 77 -14.02 -3.61 -5.20
N SER A 78 -14.44 -2.78 -4.24
CA SER A 78 -14.36 -1.32 -4.30
C SER A 78 -12.92 -0.80 -4.16
N LEU A 79 -12.11 -1.43 -3.30
CA LEU A 79 -10.71 -1.04 -3.05
C LEU A 79 -9.72 -1.71 -4.02
N TYR A 80 -10.09 -2.86 -4.60
CA TYR A 80 -9.19 -3.67 -5.43
C TYR A 80 -8.53 -2.92 -6.61
N PRO A 81 -9.23 -2.06 -7.38
CA PRO A 81 -8.59 -1.29 -8.46
C PRO A 81 -7.51 -0.33 -7.96
N TYR A 82 -7.71 0.26 -6.78
CA TYR A 82 -6.74 1.15 -6.14
C TYR A 82 -5.56 0.36 -5.59
N TYR A 83 -5.82 -0.79 -4.94
CA TYR A 83 -4.80 -1.72 -4.48
C TYR A 83 -3.86 -2.12 -5.61
N ARG A 84 -4.39 -2.57 -6.75
CA ARG A 84 -3.58 -2.99 -7.89
C ARG A 84 -2.70 -1.86 -8.43
N LYS A 85 -3.23 -0.64 -8.52
CA LYS A 85 -2.45 0.54 -8.93
C LYS A 85 -1.36 0.88 -7.92
N ALA A 86 -1.69 0.87 -6.63
CA ALA A 86 -0.74 1.15 -5.55
C ALA A 86 0.39 0.13 -5.54
N LEU A 87 0.03 -1.15 -5.61
CA LEU A 87 0.98 -2.25 -5.65
C LEU A 87 1.94 -2.13 -6.83
N GLY A 88 1.39 -1.96 -8.04
CA GLY A 88 2.21 -1.81 -9.25
C GLY A 88 3.15 -0.60 -9.16
N MET A 89 2.64 0.54 -8.67
CA MET A 89 3.44 1.76 -8.52
C MET A 89 4.55 1.61 -7.49
N VAL A 90 4.25 1.09 -6.28
CA VAL A 90 5.25 0.92 -5.21
C VAL A 90 6.30 -0.11 -5.62
N VAL A 91 5.90 -1.26 -6.15
CA VAL A 91 6.84 -2.28 -6.63
C VAL A 91 7.72 -1.72 -7.74
N PHE A 92 7.14 -0.98 -8.69
CA PHE A 92 7.93 -0.33 -9.76
C PHE A 92 8.97 0.64 -9.20
N TRP A 93 8.58 1.54 -8.30
CA TRP A 93 9.48 2.53 -7.71
C TRP A 93 10.52 1.94 -6.75
N VAL A 94 10.31 0.74 -6.22
CA VAL A 94 11.31 0.03 -5.39
C VAL A 94 12.24 -0.81 -6.26
N VAL A 95 11.70 -1.59 -7.19
CA VAL A 95 12.45 -2.56 -8.00
C VAL A 95 13.26 -1.88 -9.09
N LEU A 96 12.70 -0.89 -9.79
CA LEU A 96 13.39 -0.24 -10.90
C LEU A 96 14.72 0.41 -10.45
N PRO A 97 14.78 1.21 -9.36
CA PRO A 97 16.05 1.75 -8.89
C PRO A 97 17.05 0.67 -8.49
N ILE A 98 16.62 -0.43 -7.86
CA ILE A 98 17.52 -1.55 -7.51
C ILE A 98 18.17 -2.13 -8.76
N ILE A 99 17.39 -2.32 -9.83
CA ILE A 99 17.89 -2.85 -11.11
C ILE A 99 18.84 -1.86 -11.78
N LEU A 100 18.46 -0.59 -11.86
CA LEU A 100 19.25 0.45 -12.54
C LEU A 100 20.56 0.75 -11.80
N ILE A 101 20.50 0.95 -10.49
CA ILE A 101 21.67 1.23 -9.65
C ILE A 101 22.55 -0.01 -9.59
N GLY A 102 21.97 -1.20 -9.39
CA GLY A 102 22.70 -2.46 -9.42
C GLY A 102 23.43 -2.69 -10.74
N GLY A 103 22.76 -2.42 -11.87
CA GLY A 103 23.37 -2.45 -13.21
C GLY A 103 24.54 -1.49 -13.34
N ALA A 104 24.32 -0.21 -13.08
CA ALA A 104 25.35 0.82 -13.21
C ALA A 104 26.55 0.56 -12.28
N VAL A 105 26.32 0.08 -11.07
CA VAL A 105 27.40 -0.21 -10.12
C VAL A 105 28.24 -1.40 -10.57
N THR A 106 27.62 -2.52 -10.98
CA THR A 106 28.37 -3.73 -11.35
C THR A 106 29.26 -3.55 -12.58
N THR A 107 28.85 -2.72 -13.55
CA THR A 107 29.67 -2.42 -14.73
C THR A 107 30.87 -1.53 -14.40
N ILE A 108 30.79 -0.73 -13.33
CA ILE A 108 31.86 0.16 -12.88
C ILE A 108 32.82 -0.55 -11.90
N SER A 109 32.28 -1.42 -11.03
CA SER A 109 33.06 -2.05 -9.94
C SER A 109 33.74 -3.37 -10.32
N SER A 110 33.30 -4.03 -11.39
CA SER A 110 33.78 -5.36 -11.79
C SER A 110 33.78 -5.59 -13.29
N GLU A 111 34.69 -6.45 -13.79
CA GLU A 111 34.52 -7.16 -15.06
C GLU A 111 33.45 -8.26 -14.90
N ALA A 112 32.28 -7.90 -14.39
CA ALA A 112 31.26 -8.89 -14.05
C ALA A 112 30.54 -9.38 -15.29
N SER A 113 30.46 -10.70 -15.43
CA SER A 113 29.55 -11.34 -16.37
C SER A 113 28.09 -11.00 -16.03
N ILE A 114 27.21 -11.07 -17.04
CA ILE A 114 25.75 -10.91 -16.85
C ILE A 114 25.23 -11.88 -15.78
N ALA A 115 25.77 -13.10 -15.69
CA ALA A 115 25.38 -14.08 -14.68
C ALA A 115 25.63 -13.57 -13.24
N THR A 116 26.74 -12.86 -13.02
CA THR A 116 27.08 -12.27 -11.72
C THR A 116 26.17 -11.10 -11.37
N TRP A 117 25.74 -10.31 -12.35
CA TRP A 117 24.74 -9.26 -12.14
C TRP A 117 23.39 -9.86 -11.74
N ILE A 118 22.91 -10.87 -12.49
CA ILE A 118 21.64 -11.55 -12.22
C ILE A 118 21.63 -12.13 -10.79
N SER A 119 22.68 -12.86 -10.40
CA SER A 119 22.74 -13.52 -9.09
C SER A 119 22.75 -12.56 -7.89
N ARG A 120 23.14 -11.30 -8.10
CA ARG A 120 23.19 -10.27 -7.04
C ARG A 120 21.96 -9.38 -7.01
N ILE A 121 21.49 -8.94 -8.17
CA ILE A 121 20.45 -7.92 -8.27
C ILE A 121 19.04 -8.53 -8.20
N ILE A 122 18.83 -9.72 -8.76
CA ILE A 122 17.51 -10.36 -8.73
C ILE A 122 17.06 -10.69 -7.31
N PRO A 123 17.88 -11.28 -6.42
CA PRO A 123 17.47 -11.50 -5.03
C PRO A 123 17.16 -10.20 -4.28
N ALA A 124 17.92 -9.13 -4.53
CA ALA A 124 17.67 -7.81 -3.93
C ALA A 124 16.33 -7.22 -4.38
N ALA A 125 16.06 -7.24 -5.69
CA ALA A 125 14.80 -6.80 -6.26
C ALA A 125 13.61 -7.64 -5.78
N TRP A 126 13.79 -8.97 -5.70
CA TRP A 126 12.77 -9.90 -5.21
C TRP A 126 12.39 -9.63 -3.76
N ASN A 127 13.38 -9.46 -2.88
CA ASN A 127 13.12 -9.09 -1.48
C ASN A 127 12.42 -7.73 -1.38
N GLY A 128 12.89 -6.72 -2.13
CA GLY A 128 12.24 -5.41 -2.17
C GLY A 128 10.77 -5.48 -2.61
N ALA A 129 10.48 -6.32 -3.62
CA ALA A 129 9.12 -6.57 -4.08
C ALA A 129 8.25 -7.25 -3.01
N ILE A 130 8.76 -8.27 -2.32
CA ILE A 130 8.03 -8.96 -1.23
C ILE A 130 7.64 -7.96 -0.12
N TYR A 131 8.60 -7.14 0.34
CA TYR A 131 8.32 -6.13 1.36
C TYR A 131 7.27 -5.13 0.89
N SER A 132 7.38 -4.66 -0.36
CA SER A 132 6.42 -3.74 -0.96
C SER A 132 5.02 -4.34 -1.03
N VAL A 133 4.89 -5.60 -1.47
CA VAL A 133 3.61 -6.32 -1.51
C VAL A 133 3.02 -6.44 -0.12
N GLY A 134 3.84 -6.82 0.87
CA GLY A 134 3.40 -6.96 2.27
C GLY A 134 2.82 -5.66 2.83
N ILE A 135 3.55 -4.55 2.69
CA ILE A 135 3.12 -3.24 3.23
C ILE A 135 1.87 -2.75 2.53
N VAL A 136 1.83 -2.80 1.20
CA VAL A 136 0.64 -2.38 0.42
C VAL A 136 -0.58 -3.23 0.84
N THR A 137 -0.41 -4.54 0.99
CA THR A 137 -1.50 -5.45 1.38
C THR A 137 -1.99 -5.14 2.78
N ILE A 138 -1.09 -4.92 3.75
CA ILE A 138 -1.46 -4.58 5.13
C ILE A 138 -2.24 -3.26 5.17
N VAL A 139 -1.77 -2.23 4.46
CA VAL A 139 -2.47 -0.94 4.42
C VAL A 139 -3.88 -1.12 3.86
N PHE A 140 -4.02 -1.77 2.69
CA PHE A 140 -5.33 -1.97 2.08
C PHE A 140 -6.25 -2.89 2.88
N ALA A 141 -5.70 -3.88 3.60
CA ALA A 141 -6.47 -4.72 4.51
C ALA A 141 -7.03 -3.92 5.69
N ILE A 142 -6.25 -2.99 6.25
CA ILE A 142 -6.73 -2.07 7.28
C ILE A 142 -7.81 -1.13 6.71
N LEU A 143 -7.63 -0.63 5.48
CA LEU A 143 -8.64 0.22 4.83
C LEU A 143 -9.98 -0.50 4.61
N GLU A 144 -9.94 -1.76 4.22
CA GLU A 144 -11.13 -2.60 4.06
C GLU A 144 -11.80 -2.84 5.42
N HIS A 145 -11.01 -3.16 6.45
CA HIS A 145 -11.51 -3.39 7.82
C HIS A 145 -12.22 -2.15 8.39
N GLU A 146 -11.62 -0.97 8.21
CA GLU A 146 -12.20 0.31 8.65
C GLU A 146 -13.31 0.83 7.71
N GLN A 147 -13.70 0.04 6.69
CA GLN A 147 -14.71 0.37 5.69
C GLN A 147 -14.50 1.75 5.05
N VAL A 148 -13.24 2.11 4.80
CA VAL A 148 -12.88 3.41 4.21
C VAL A 148 -13.38 3.45 2.77
N ARG A 149 -14.46 4.18 2.54
CA ARG A 149 -14.99 4.37 1.18
C ARG A 149 -14.08 5.32 0.40
N LEU A 150 -13.23 4.79 -0.48
CA LEU A 150 -12.47 5.59 -1.45
C LEU A 150 -13.38 6.02 -2.61
N SER A 151 -14.46 6.75 -2.31
CA SER A 151 -15.51 7.05 -3.27
C SER A 151 -15.10 8.16 -4.25
N VAL A 152 -14.65 7.76 -5.44
CA VAL A 152 -14.86 8.53 -6.68
C VAL A 152 -15.94 7.86 -7.54
N LEU A 153 -16.14 6.55 -7.40
CA LEU A 153 -17.08 5.77 -8.23
C LEU A 153 -18.50 5.70 -7.66
N ASP A 154 -18.67 5.66 -6.33
CA ASP A 154 -19.99 5.46 -5.70
C ASP A 154 -20.92 6.68 -5.73
N LYS A 155 -20.40 7.87 -6.08
CA LYS A 155 -21.17 9.12 -6.18
C LYS A 155 -21.09 9.74 -7.57
N TRP A 156 -20.95 8.91 -8.60
CA TRP A 156 -20.99 9.39 -9.97
C TRP A 156 -22.39 9.93 -10.29
N ASN A 157 -22.49 11.25 -10.44
CA ASN A 157 -23.68 11.93 -10.95
C ASN A 157 -23.28 12.67 -12.23
N PRO A 158 -23.82 12.30 -13.40
CA PRO A 158 -23.49 12.95 -14.67
C PRO A 158 -23.84 14.44 -14.69
N GLU A 159 -24.80 14.90 -13.87
CA GLU A 159 -25.18 16.31 -13.75
C GLU A 159 -24.23 17.12 -12.86
N ARG A 160 -23.32 16.44 -12.13
CA ARG A 160 -22.27 17.06 -11.29
C ARG A 160 -20.89 16.98 -11.93
N LEU A 161 -20.83 16.85 -13.25
CA LEU A 161 -19.58 17.04 -13.99
C LEU A 161 -18.99 18.40 -13.59
N PRO A 162 -17.78 18.44 -13.00
CA PRO A 162 -17.21 19.69 -12.56
C PRO A 162 -17.01 20.58 -13.78
N ASP A 163 -17.50 21.81 -13.71
CA ASP A 163 -17.10 22.84 -14.65
C ASP A 163 -15.57 22.99 -14.57
N HIS A 164 -14.93 23.29 -15.70
CA HIS A 164 -13.48 23.24 -15.93
C HIS A 164 -12.59 23.97 -14.88
N ASP A 165 -13.19 24.82 -14.04
CA ASP A 165 -12.54 25.62 -12.99
C ASP A 165 -12.87 25.22 -11.54
N ALA A 166 -13.61 24.14 -11.30
CA ALA A 166 -13.95 23.71 -9.94
C ALA A 166 -12.72 23.17 -9.18
N VAL A 167 -12.48 23.73 -7.99
CA VAL A 167 -11.41 23.39 -7.06
C VAL A 167 -11.36 21.87 -6.85
N ARG A 168 -10.30 21.23 -7.38
CA ARG A 168 -10.04 19.80 -7.27
C ARG A 168 -10.04 19.35 -5.80
N GLU A 169 -11.09 18.64 -5.39
CA GLU A 169 -11.08 17.88 -4.14
C GLU A 169 -9.87 16.95 -4.15
N VAL A 170 -9.07 16.92 -3.07
CA VAL A 170 -7.94 16.00 -2.97
C VAL A 170 -8.52 14.58 -3.00
N PRO A 171 -8.27 13.79 -4.07
CA PRO A 171 -8.85 12.48 -4.17
C PRO A 171 -8.27 11.63 -3.04
N ARG A 172 -9.13 10.93 -2.27
CA ARG A 172 -8.70 10.06 -1.15
C ARG A 172 -7.61 9.05 -1.55
N SER A 173 -7.57 8.68 -2.83
CA SER A 173 -6.50 7.86 -3.40
C SER A 173 -5.11 8.48 -3.23
N GLU A 174 -4.96 9.79 -3.37
CA GLU A 174 -3.69 10.51 -3.22
C GLU A 174 -3.14 10.38 -1.79
N SER A 175 -4.00 10.57 -0.78
CA SER A 175 -3.65 10.33 0.62
C SER A 175 -3.29 8.87 0.91
N VAL A 176 -4.00 7.90 0.31
CA VAL A 176 -3.68 6.47 0.44
C VAL A 176 -2.32 6.15 -0.20
N PHE A 177 -2.05 6.65 -1.41
CA PHE A 177 -0.75 6.45 -2.06
C PHE A 177 0.38 7.09 -1.24
N GLY A 178 0.16 8.31 -0.75
CA GLY A 178 1.08 9.02 0.13
C GLY A 178 1.35 8.24 1.42
N LEU A 179 0.32 7.67 2.04
CA LEU A 179 0.42 6.86 3.26
C LEU A 179 1.24 5.58 3.01
N VAL A 180 0.93 4.83 1.94
CA VAL A 180 1.67 3.61 1.59
C VAL A 180 3.14 3.94 1.34
N PHE A 181 3.43 5.02 0.61
CA PHE A 181 4.79 5.44 0.31
C PHE A 181 5.53 5.89 1.58
N SER A 182 4.87 6.68 2.45
CA SER A 182 5.47 7.16 3.69
C SER A 182 5.76 6.03 4.66
N LEU A 183 4.86 5.05 4.80
CA LEU A 183 5.08 3.87 5.63
C LEU A 183 6.21 2.98 5.09
N THR A 184 6.25 2.77 3.77
CA THR A 184 7.33 2.02 3.13
C THR A 184 8.68 2.68 3.38
N PHE A 185 8.75 4.00 3.18
CA PHE A 185 9.98 4.76 3.42
C PHE A 185 10.37 4.80 4.90
N LEU A 186 9.41 4.88 5.82
CA LEU A 186 9.65 4.88 7.27
C LEU A 186 10.26 3.55 7.74
N ILE A 187 9.74 2.41 7.26
CA ILE A 187 10.28 1.08 7.59
C ILE A 187 11.72 0.94 7.09
N TRP A 188 12.01 1.46 5.90
CA TRP A 188 13.36 1.49 5.37
C TRP A 188 14.28 2.44 6.17
N TRP A 189 13.83 3.66 6.44
CA TRP A 189 14.58 4.71 7.13
C TRP A 189 14.97 4.34 8.56
N THR A 190 14.06 3.67 9.28
CA THR A 190 14.31 3.18 10.65
C THR A 190 15.26 1.96 10.68
N GLY A 191 15.62 1.40 9.53
CA GLY A 191 16.51 0.25 9.42
C GLY A 191 15.87 -1.09 9.74
N ILE A 192 14.53 -1.14 9.89
CA ILE A 192 13.77 -2.39 10.02
C ILE A 192 13.98 -3.24 8.76
N VAL A 193 13.84 -2.62 7.59
CA VAL A 193 14.26 -3.21 6.31
C VAL A 193 15.56 -2.55 5.88
N ARG A 194 16.64 -3.34 5.85
CA ARG A 194 17.94 -2.85 5.41
C ARG A 194 18.01 -2.78 3.88
N ALA A 195 18.63 -1.72 3.37
CA ALA A 195 18.94 -1.63 1.95
C ALA A 195 19.79 -2.84 1.53
N PRO A 196 19.49 -3.48 0.38
CA PRO A 196 20.36 -4.53 -0.15
C PRO A 196 21.71 -3.92 -0.50
N ASN A 197 22.78 -4.70 -0.30
CA ASN A 197 24.09 -4.29 -0.76
C ASN A 197 24.21 -4.52 -2.27
N LEU A 198 24.40 -3.45 -3.03
CA LEU A 198 24.45 -3.48 -4.49
C LEU A 198 25.89 -3.38 -5.02
N VAL A 199 26.86 -3.02 -4.18
CA VAL A 199 28.27 -2.84 -4.56
C VAL A 199 29.08 -4.01 -4.04
N PHE A 200 29.93 -4.59 -4.90
CA PHE A 200 30.75 -5.75 -4.57
C PHE A 200 32.16 -5.60 -5.15
N PHE A 201 33.16 -6.02 -4.38
CA PHE A 201 34.55 -6.12 -4.80
C PHE A 201 34.98 -7.60 -4.79
N GLY A 202 35.19 -8.19 -5.96
CA GLY A 202 35.37 -9.64 -6.07
C GLY A 202 34.10 -10.39 -5.64
N SER A 203 34.24 -11.37 -4.75
CA SER A 203 33.12 -12.09 -4.12
C SER A 203 32.52 -11.38 -2.90
N GLU A 204 33.23 -10.42 -2.33
CA GLU A 204 32.86 -9.78 -1.07
C GLU A 204 31.98 -8.53 -1.28
N PRO A 205 30.92 -8.35 -0.47
CA PRO A 205 30.10 -7.14 -0.51
C PRO A 205 30.89 -5.94 0.01
N ALA A 206 30.84 -4.82 -0.73
CA ALA A 206 31.49 -3.58 -0.33
C ALA A 206 30.82 -3.00 0.92
N ARG A 207 31.58 -2.49 1.89
CA ARG A 207 30.97 -1.83 3.06
C ARG A 207 30.61 -0.40 2.71
N ILE A 208 29.35 -0.20 2.35
CA ILE A 208 28.77 1.11 2.11
C ILE A 208 28.32 1.68 3.46
N VAL A 209 28.89 2.82 3.85
CA VAL A 209 28.57 3.49 5.12
C VAL A 209 27.91 4.84 4.83
N PRO A 210 26.84 5.22 5.56
CA PRO A 210 26.27 6.56 5.45
C PRO A 210 27.33 7.61 5.78
N GLY A 211 27.41 8.67 4.97
CA GLY A 211 28.24 9.83 5.25
C GLY A 211 27.88 10.54 6.57
N PRO A 212 28.79 11.37 7.12
CA PRO A 212 28.63 11.98 8.43
C PRO A 212 27.43 12.93 8.55
N MET A 213 26.91 13.45 7.44
CA MET A 213 25.76 14.36 7.46
C MET A 213 24.44 13.68 7.86
N TRP A 214 24.35 12.35 7.78
CA TRP A 214 23.10 11.64 8.06
C TRP A 214 22.78 11.58 9.55
N ALA A 215 23.79 11.55 10.41
CA ALA A 215 23.63 11.52 11.86
C ALA A 215 22.81 12.70 12.40
N PRO A 216 23.14 13.98 12.10
CA PRO A 216 22.33 15.10 12.55
C PRO A 216 20.95 15.18 11.89
N LEU A 217 20.76 14.60 10.70
CA LEU A 217 19.50 14.64 9.96
C LEU A 217 18.55 13.49 10.28
N TYR A 218 19.01 12.46 10.99
CA TYR A 218 18.21 11.28 11.31
C TYR A 218 16.85 11.65 11.94
N TRP A 219 16.90 12.41 13.03
CA TRP A 219 15.71 12.86 13.76
C TRP A 219 14.86 13.87 12.99
N PRO A 220 15.42 14.94 12.40
CA PRO A 220 14.68 15.83 11.50
C PRO A 220 13.86 15.10 10.43
N ILE A 221 14.48 14.16 9.70
CA ILE A 221 13.82 13.38 8.66
C ILE A 221 12.76 12.45 9.27
N LEU A 222 13.06 11.79 10.38
CA LEU A 222 12.08 10.90 11.03
C LEU A 222 10.84 11.67 11.49
N LEU A 223 11.01 12.84 12.10
CA LEU A 223 9.91 13.68 12.55
C LEU A 223 9.08 14.21 11.38
N SER A 224 9.72 14.61 10.28
CA SER A 224 8.98 15.04 9.09
C SER A 224 8.19 13.91 8.45
N LEU A 225 8.75 12.69 8.37
CA LEU A 225 8.05 11.50 7.88
C LEU A 225 6.85 11.11 8.75
N LEU A 226 7.01 11.17 10.08
CA LEU A 226 5.92 10.91 11.02
C LEU A 226 4.82 11.96 10.87
N ALA A 227 5.18 13.24 10.73
CA ALA A 227 4.23 14.31 10.48
C ALA A 227 3.47 14.11 9.16
N SER A 228 4.16 13.84 8.06
CA SER A 228 3.52 13.55 6.76
C SER A 228 2.60 12.33 6.83
N THR A 229 3.02 11.25 7.49
CA THR A 229 2.21 10.05 7.67
C THR A 229 0.95 10.35 8.48
N ALA A 230 1.07 11.13 9.57
CA ALA A 230 -0.06 11.56 10.38
C ALA A 230 -1.04 12.44 9.58
N ILE A 231 -0.53 13.37 8.77
CA ILE A 231 -1.36 14.21 7.88
C ILE A 231 -2.14 13.33 6.89
N HIS A 232 -1.48 12.38 6.22
CA HIS A 232 -2.13 11.48 5.28
C HIS A 232 -3.22 10.62 5.95
N LEU A 233 -2.98 10.17 7.18
CA LEU A 233 -3.95 9.42 7.97
C LEU A 233 -5.15 10.29 8.37
N VAL A 234 -4.92 11.55 8.74
CA VAL A 234 -5.99 12.51 9.04
C VAL A 234 -6.81 12.84 7.79
N ASP A 235 -6.18 13.10 6.65
CA ASP A 235 -6.87 13.38 5.38
C ASP A 235 -7.76 12.21 4.93
N MET A 236 -7.32 10.99 5.23
CA MET A 236 -8.08 9.78 4.92
C MET A 236 -9.35 9.67 5.76
N ILE A 237 -9.28 10.01 7.05
CA ILE A 237 -10.43 10.00 7.98
C ILE A 237 -11.33 11.20 7.73
N ARG A 238 -10.77 12.38 7.45
CA ARG A 238 -11.50 13.65 7.30
C ARG A 238 -11.34 14.22 5.90
N PRO A 239 -12.37 14.14 5.04
CA PRO A 239 -12.29 14.64 3.66
C PRO A 239 -12.25 16.18 3.53
N TRP A 240 -12.41 16.95 4.62
CA TRP A 240 -12.27 18.40 4.62
C TRP A 240 -10.97 18.83 5.30
N ARG A 241 -10.06 19.47 4.55
CA ARG A 241 -8.84 20.05 5.11
C ARG A 241 -9.13 21.36 5.81
N THR A 242 -8.76 21.48 7.08
CA THR A 242 -8.78 22.77 7.80
C THR A 242 -7.60 23.62 7.37
N THR A 243 -7.72 24.94 7.43
CA THR A 243 -6.62 25.86 7.10
C THR A 243 -5.38 25.59 7.95
N ALA A 244 -5.56 25.20 9.21
CA ALA A 244 -4.47 24.81 10.10
C ALA A 244 -3.70 23.59 9.58
N LEU A 245 -4.39 22.52 9.15
CA LEU A 245 -3.75 21.32 8.63
C LEU A 245 -2.99 21.60 7.33
N SER A 246 -3.56 22.42 6.43
CA SER A 246 -2.86 22.84 5.20
C SER A 246 -1.61 23.69 5.47
N LEU A 247 -1.63 24.54 6.49
CA LEU A 247 -0.44 25.30 6.88
C LEU A 247 0.65 24.41 7.46
N VAL A 248 0.28 23.39 8.25
CA VAL A 248 1.22 22.39 8.76
C VAL A 248 1.83 21.59 7.61
N ASP A 249 1.02 21.12 6.66
CA ASP A 249 1.48 20.40 5.45
C ASP A 249 2.49 21.22 4.65
N ILE A 250 2.17 22.50 4.38
CA ILE A 250 3.12 23.43 3.73
C ILE A 250 4.39 23.60 4.56
N GLY A 251 4.28 23.75 5.88
CA GLY A 251 5.42 23.86 6.78
C GLY A 251 6.35 22.64 6.72
N VAL A 252 5.78 21.43 6.74
CA VAL A 252 6.53 20.17 6.60
C VAL A 252 7.20 20.08 5.23
N ASN A 253 6.52 20.46 4.15
CA ASN A 253 7.11 20.46 2.80
C ASN A 253 8.25 21.48 2.65
N LEU A 254 8.10 22.69 3.20
CA LEU A 254 9.17 23.69 3.25
C LEU A 254 10.37 23.20 4.08
N PHE A 255 10.11 22.54 5.20
CA PHE A 255 11.14 21.93 6.02
C PHE A 255 11.90 20.83 5.25
N ASN A 256 11.18 19.96 4.53
CA ASN A 256 11.77 18.94 3.66
C ASN A 256 12.62 19.56 2.53
N ILE A 257 12.19 20.67 1.93
CA ILE A 257 13.02 21.43 0.97
C ILE A 257 14.31 21.93 1.64
N GLY A 258 14.22 22.45 2.87
CA GLY A 258 15.38 22.86 3.66
C GLY A 258 16.38 21.71 3.87
N ILE A 259 15.88 20.52 4.22
CA ILE A 259 16.71 19.30 4.32
C ILE A 259 17.38 18.98 2.99
N ILE A 260 16.65 19.00 1.87
CA ILE A 260 17.21 18.71 0.54
C ILE A 260 18.29 19.73 0.16
N VAL A 261 18.06 21.02 0.38
CA VAL A 261 19.06 22.06 0.11
C VAL A 261 20.31 21.86 0.96
N PHE A 262 20.16 21.50 2.23
CA PHE A 262 21.29 21.16 3.09
C PHE A 262 22.04 19.92 2.57
N MET A 263 21.31 18.87 2.17
CA MET A 263 21.88 17.65 1.59
C MET A 263 22.70 17.97 0.33
N LEU A 264 22.14 18.76 -0.59
CA LEU A 264 22.81 19.15 -1.84
C LEU A 264 24.12 19.91 -1.62
N ARG A 265 24.26 20.65 -0.51
CA ARG A 265 25.49 21.38 -0.17
C ARG A 265 26.58 20.50 0.44
N ALA A 266 26.20 19.40 1.08
CA ALA A 266 27.15 18.54 1.81
C ALA A 266 27.99 17.66 0.88
N ASN A 267 27.41 17.18 -0.23
CA ASN A 267 28.07 16.45 -1.32
C ASN A 267 28.87 15.18 -0.92
N ASN A 268 28.62 14.60 0.26
CA ASN A 268 29.35 13.45 0.81
C ASN A 268 28.41 12.37 1.40
N TYR A 269 27.41 11.92 0.63
CA TYR A 269 26.26 11.14 1.11
C TYR A 269 26.63 9.73 1.57
N VAL A 270 27.58 9.12 0.89
CA VAL A 270 27.96 7.73 1.09
C VAL A 270 29.47 7.61 0.98
N GLN A 271 30.05 6.77 1.83
CA GLN A 271 31.45 6.35 1.75
C GLN A 271 31.51 4.87 1.38
N VAL A 272 32.37 4.53 0.42
CA VAL A 272 32.57 3.15 -0.02
C VAL A 272 33.88 2.63 0.57
N LEU A 273 33.79 1.86 1.65
CA LEU A 273 34.97 1.24 2.25
C LEU A 273 35.37 -0.02 1.48
N ALA A 274 36.62 -0.06 1.04
CA ALA A 274 37.17 -1.16 0.25
C ALA A 274 38.58 -1.55 0.73
N PRO A 275 39.00 -2.82 0.51
CA PRO A 275 40.39 -3.23 0.69
C PRO A 275 41.36 -2.42 -0.17
N ALA A 276 42.65 -2.37 0.22
CA ALA A 276 43.69 -1.58 -0.42
C ALA A 276 43.82 -1.85 -1.94
N ASP A 277 43.55 -3.08 -2.37
CA ASP A 277 43.64 -3.50 -3.77
C ASP A 277 42.54 -2.89 -4.67
N TYR A 278 41.49 -2.32 -4.08
CA TYR A 278 40.31 -1.81 -4.80
C TYR A 278 40.08 -0.31 -4.61
N VAL A 279 41.02 0.44 -4.04
CA VAL A 279 40.86 1.87 -3.68
C VAL A 279 40.38 2.72 -4.86
N ASP A 280 40.98 2.56 -6.05
CA ASP A 280 40.57 3.34 -7.24
C ASP A 280 39.16 2.99 -7.72
N ARG A 281 38.77 1.70 -7.63
CA ARG A 281 37.42 1.26 -8.01
C ARG A 281 36.40 1.75 -7.00
N ALA A 282 36.76 1.75 -5.71
CA ALA A 282 35.93 2.27 -4.63
C ALA A 282 35.71 3.78 -4.78
N ALA A 283 36.75 4.56 -5.07
CA ALA A 283 36.64 5.99 -5.32
C ALA A 283 35.71 6.31 -6.50
N ARG A 284 35.80 5.56 -7.61
CA ARG A 284 34.89 5.72 -8.76
C ARG A 284 33.44 5.35 -8.42
N ALA A 285 33.23 4.25 -7.70
CA ALA A 285 31.90 3.85 -7.26
C ALA A 285 31.31 4.88 -6.30
N GLU A 286 32.09 5.37 -5.34
CA GLU A 286 31.70 6.43 -4.41
C GLU A 286 31.30 7.71 -5.14
N TYR A 287 32.13 8.18 -6.08
CA TYR A 287 31.81 9.35 -6.90
C TYR A 287 30.50 9.17 -7.69
N SER A 288 30.33 8.03 -8.35
CA SER A 288 29.14 7.72 -9.14
C SER A 288 27.88 7.65 -8.28
N ILE A 289 27.94 6.98 -7.12
CA ILE A 289 26.83 6.86 -6.18
C ILE A 289 26.45 8.24 -5.63
N ASN A 290 27.44 9.02 -5.15
CA ASN A 290 27.18 10.35 -4.60
C ASN A 290 26.60 11.30 -5.66
N ASN A 291 27.10 11.27 -6.90
CA ASN A 291 26.56 12.09 -7.99
C ASN A 291 25.12 11.67 -8.36
N THR A 292 24.83 10.37 -8.38
CA THR A 292 23.48 9.86 -8.63
C THR A 292 22.51 10.32 -7.53
N ILE A 293 22.91 10.20 -6.27
CA ILE A 293 22.14 10.66 -5.11
C ILE A 293 21.90 12.18 -5.19
N MET A 294 22.92 12.97 -5.54
CA MET A 294 22.79 14.42 -5.71
C MET A 294 21.76 14.78 -6.78
N VAL A 295 21.83 14.14 -7.96
CA VAL A 295 20.86 14.38 -9.05
C VAL A 295 19.45 13.99 -8.63
N SER A 296 19.29 12.86 -7.92
CA SER A 296 18.00 12.45 -7.38
C SER A 296 17.45 13.47 -6.38
N PHE A 297 18.27 13.97 -5.44
CA PHE A 297 17.85 15.02 -4.51
C PHE A 297 17.47 16.32 -5.19
N ALA A 298 18.21 16.74 -6.21
CA ALA A 298 17.88 17.92 -6.99
C ALA A 298 16.51 17.75 -7.68
N GLY A 299 16.27 16.59 -8.30
CA GLY A 299 14.97 16.26 -8.91
C GLY A 299 13.82 16.27 -7.91
N ILE A 300 13.98 15.61 -6.75
CA ILE A 300 12.97 15.59 -5.69
C ILE A 300 12.72 17.01 -5.16
N GLY A 301 13.77 17.80 -4.95
CA GLY A 301 13.66 19.19 -4.52
C GLY A 301 12.86 20.06 -5.48
N LEU A 302 13.05 19.88 -6.79
CA LEU A 302 12.26 20.57 -7.81
C LEU A 302 10.78 20.16 -7.79
N ILE A 303 10.50 18.87 -7.63
CA ILE A 303 9.12 18.35 -7.53
C ILE A 303 8.43 18.93 -6.29
N LEU A 304 9.09 18.93 -5.13
CA LEU A 304 8.54 19.49 -3.90
C LEU A 304 8.35 21.01 -4.00
N ALA A 305 9.30 21.73 -4.58
CA ALA A 305 9.18 23.17 -4.80
C ALA A 305 7.98 23.50 -5.72
N TRP A 306 7.78 22.71 -6.78
CA TRP A 306 6.63 22.83 -7.66
C TRP A 306 5.31 22.56 -6.92
N ASP A 307 5.25 21.51 -6.10
CA ASP A 307 4.04 21.17 -5.35
C ASP A 307 3.68 22.29 -4.35
N VAL A 308 4.66 22.78 -3.58
CA VAL A 308 4.47 23.92 -2.67
C VAL A 308 3.98 25.16 -3.43
N PHE A 309 4.56 25.46 -4.60
CA PHE A 309 4.11 26.57 -5.44
C PHE A 309 2.64 26.41 -5.86
N VAL A 310 2.24 25.21 -6.30
CA VAL A 310 0.86 24.91 -6.69
C VAL A 310 -0.09 25.04 -5.50
N GLN A 311 0.28 24.52 -4.32
CA GLN A 311 -0.52 24.62 -3.10
C GLN A 311 -0.73 26.08 -2.67
N ILE A 312 0.33 26.89 -2.65
CA ILE A 312 0.25 28.32 -2.32
C ILE A 312 -0.65 29.05 -3.31
N ARG A 313 -0.48 28.81 -4.62
CA ARG A 313 -1.31 29.44 -5.66
C ARG A 313 -2.80 29.12 -5.49
N ARG A 314 -3.13 27.89 -5.08
CA ARG A 314 -4.52 27.48 -4.78
C ARG A 314 -5.08 28.22 -3.57
N LEU A 315 -4.32 28.34 -2.49
CA LEU A 315 -4.75 29.06 -1.29
C LEU A 315 -5.01 30.54 -1.54
N VAL A 316 -4.18 31.19 -2.36
CA VAL A 316 -4.36 32.58 -2.76
C VAL A 316 -5.62 32.75 -3.63
N LYS A 317 -5.84 31.84 -4.60
CA LYS A 317 -7.02 31.87 -5.47
C LYS A 317 -8.34 31.49 -4.78
N ALA A 318 -8.31 30.79 -3.65
CA ALA A 318 -9.52 30.42 -2.90
C ALA A 318 -10.05 31.54 -1.97
N ARG A 319 -9.22 32.54 -1.65
CA ARG A 319 -9.61 33.69 -0.80
C ARG A 319 -10.57 34.73 -1.42
N PRO A 320 -10.65 35.00 -2.74
CA PRO A 320 -11.52 36.04 -3.28
C PRO A 320 -13.02 35.68 -3.20
N ALA A 321 -13.38 34.40 -3.17
CA ALA A 321 -14.79 33.98 -3.23
C ALA A 321 -15.59 34.21 -1.94
N ARG A 322 -14.92 34.46 -0.79
CA ARG A 322 -15.61 34.76 0.49
C ARG A 322 -15.84 36.25 0.74
N ALA A 323 -15.28 37.14 -0.09
CA ALA A 323 -15.40 38.59 0.11
C ALA A 323 -16.65 39.21 -0.55
N HIS A 324 -17.42 38.43 -1.33
CA HIS A 324 -18.64 38.89 -2.01
C HIS A 324 -19.94 38.29 -1.45
N ALA A 325 -19.89 37.71 -0.24
CA ALA A 325 -21.05 37.12 0.43
C ALA A 325 -21.37 37.79 1.78
N LEU A 326 -21.04 39.08 1.91
CA LEU A 326 -21.49 39.97 2.98
C LEU A 326 -22.16 41.20 2.36
#